data_AF-A0A381PM79-F1
#
_entry.id   AF-A0A381PM79-F1
#
_cell.length_a   1.000
_cell.length_b   1.000
_cell.length_c   1.000
_cell.angle_alpha   90.00
_cell.angle_beta   90.00
_cell.angle_gamma   90.00
#
_symmetry.space_group_name_H-M   'P 1'
#
loop_
_entity.id
_entity.type
_entity.pdbx_description
1 polymer ?
#
loop_
_entity_poly.entity_id
_entity_poly.type
_entity_poly.pdbx_seq_one_letter_code
_entity_poly.pdbx_strand_id
1 'polypeptide(L)'
;MVKWSKKMFVNHINETCENDVAMICLELIDFSEKTSDELSWGTGEDFGTMTYRCNSDYGLLPLFRLSSHGKINLQLNFLRSKNLHKQVLQDMIIKFESNFLRDYDQESYPSDSYEPLEDLICTNKQLHSFMKAIEGCTYRLKQ
;
A
#
# COMPACT_ATOMS: atom_id res chain seq x y z
N MET A 1 -11.11 6.98 20.24
CA MET A 1 -10.44 6.16 19.21
C MET A 1 -9.18 5.50 19.74
N VAL A 2 -9.11 4.18 19.60
CA VAL A 2 -7.97 3.35 20.04
C VAL A 2 -6.83 3.48 19.02
N LYS A 3 -5.59 3.62 19.51
CA LYS A 3 -4.39 3.55 18.66
C LYS A 3 -4.08 2.08 18.40
N TRP A 4 -4.00 1.70 17.13
CA TRP A 4 -3.70 0.34 16.76
C TRP A 4 -2.23 0.01 16.96
N SER A 5 -1.95 -1.23 17.34
CA SER A 5 -0.62 -1.82 17.35
C SER A 5 -0.57 -2.96 16.33
N LYS A 6 0.63 -3.35 15.90
CA LYS A 6 0.83 -4.52 15.05
C LYS A 6 0.10 -5.75 15.58
N LYS A 7 0.21 -6.02 16.89
CA LYS A 7 -0.41 -7.18 17.53
C LYS A 7 -1.94 -7.15 17.37
N MET A 8 -2.57 -6.01 17.62
CA MET A 8 -4.01 -5.87 17.45
C MET A 8 -4.42 -6.06 15.98
N PHE A 9 -3.66 -5.48 15.06
CA PHE A 9 -3.92 -5.55 13.62
C PHE A 9 -3.81 -6.98 13.09
N VAL A 10 -2.77 -7.71 13.49
CA VAL A 10 -2.55 -9.12 13.12
C VAL A 10 -3.65 -10.02 13.69
N ASN A 11 -4.02 -9.82 14.96
CA ASN A 11 -5.13 -10.57 15.56
C ASN A 11 -6.44 -10.35 14.77
N HIS A 12 -6.75 -9.09 14.47
CA HIS A 12 -7.96 -8.76 13.72
C HIS A 12 -7.96 -9.37 12.32
N ILE A 13 -6.83 -9.35 11.59
CA ILE A 13 -6.72 -10.01 10.28
C ILE A 13 -7.07 -11.50 10.40
N ASN A 14 -6.47 -12.19 11.37
CA ASN A 14 -6.69 -13.64 11.54
C ASN A 14 -8.13 -13.97 11.97
N GLU A 15 -8.84 -13.03 12.58
CA GLU A 15 -10.24 -13.17 12.99
C GLU A 15 -11.23 -12.85 11.86
N THR A 16 -10.89 -11.93 10.96
CA THR A 16 -11.85 -11.37 9.99
C THR A 16 -11.59 -11.69 8.52
N CYS A 17 -10.38 -12.09 8.15
CA CYS A 17 -10.01 -12.37 6.77
C CYS A 17 -9.96 -13.87 6.48
N GLU A 18 -10.21 -14.24 5.22
CA GLU A 18 -9.88 -15.57 4.72
C GLU A 18 -8.38 -15.85 4.86
N ASN A 19 -8.00 -17.13 4.99
CA ASN A 19 -6.62 -17.52 5.32
C ASN A 19 -5.59 -17.03 4.29
N ASP A 20 -5.92 -17.06 3.00
CA ASP A 20 -5.07 -16.59 1.92
C ASP A 20 -4.89 -15.06 1.95
N VAL A 21 -5.97 -14.30 2.14
CA VAL A 21 -5.91 -12.84 2.32
C VAL A 21 -5.12 -12.47 3.58
N ALA A 22 -5.30 -13.22 4.67
CA ALA A 22 -4.54 -13.04 5.89
C ALA A 22 -3.04 -13.26 5.66
N MET A 23 -2.64 -14.33 4.96
CA MET A 23 -1.24 -14.58 4.60
C MET A 23 -0.64 -13.43 3.78
N ILE A 24 -1.37 -12.96 2.76
CA ILE A 24 -0.94 -11.80 1.93
C ILE A 24 -0.72 -10.57 2.82
N CYS A 25 -1.64 -10.28 3.74
CA CYS A 25 -1.51 -9.15 4.65
C CYS A 25 -0.29 -9.27 5.56
N LEU A 26 -0.05 -10.46 6.13
CA LEU A 26 1.10 -10.72 7.01
C LEU A 26 2.43 -10.54 6.28
N GLU A 27 2.53 -11.04 5.05
CA GLU A 27 3.71 -10.84 4.21
C GLU A 27 3.92 -9.37 3.85
N LEU A 28 2.85 -8.62 3.54
CA LEU A 28 2.95 -7.17 3.31
C LEU A 28 3.40 -6.41 4.55
N ILE A 29 2.95 -6.80 5.75
CA ILE A 29 3.40 -6.20 7.00
C ILE A 29 4.91 -6.45 7.21
N ASP A 30 5.36 -7.69 7.07
CA ASP A 30 6.78 -8.06 7.21
C ASP A 30 7.66 -7.36 6.17
N PHE A 31 7.23 -7.30 4.92
CA PHE A 31 7.88 -6.52 3.87
C PHE A 31 7.97 -5.04 4.25
N SER A 32 6.88 -4.46 4.75
CA SER A 32 6.82 -3.03 5.11
C SER A 32 7.75 -2.69 6.27
N GLU A 33 7.84 -3.54 7.29
CA GLU A 33 8.77 -3.35 8.41
C GLU A 33 10.23 -3.36 7.98
N LYS A 34 10.57 -4.12 6.94
CA LYS A 34 11.94 -4.25 6.44
C LYS A 34 12.34 -3.14 5.47
N THR A 35 11.39 -2.61 4.71
CA THR A 35 11.70 -1.79 3.54
C THR A 35 11.16 -0.36 3.60
N SER A 36 10.19 -0.06 4.47
CA SER A 36 9.70 1.32 4.65
C SER A 36 10.74 2.16 5.40
N ASP A 37 10.76 3.47 5.11
CA ASP A 37 11.50 4.41 5.94
C ASP A 37 10.70 4.77 7.21
N GLU A 38 9.36 4.75 7.12
CA GLU A 38 8.48 4.85 8.28
C GLU A 38 7.24 3.96 8.10
N LEU A 39 6.91 3.21 9.16
CA LEU A 39 5.67 2.45 9.27
C LEU A 39 4.83 3.01 10.41
N SER A 40 3.58 3.39 10.12
CA SER A 40 2.67 3.89 11.17
C SER A 40 1.39 3.07 11.25
N TRP A 41 0.91 2.89 12.47
CA TRP A 41 -0.40 2.30 12.77
C TRP A 41 -1.40 3.43 13.10
N GLY A 42 -2.55 3.38 12.46
CA GLY A 42 -3.60 4.39 12.59
C GLY A 42 -4.41 4.28 13.88
N THR A 43 -5.45 5.11 13.93
CA THR A 43 -6.45 5.10 14.99
C THR A 43 -7.79 4.73 14.38
N GLY A 44 -8.55 3.86 15.05
CA GLY A 44 -9.85 3.39 14.57
C GLY A 44 -10.56 2.59 15.65
N GLU A 45 -11.88 2.52 15.57
CA GLU A 45 -12.70 1.72 16.49
C GLU A 45 -13.02 0.35 15.90
N ASP A 46 -13.41 0.31 14.62
CA ASP A 46 -13.83 -0.93 13.96
C ASP A 46 -12.66 -1.71 13.34
N PHE A 47 -11.68 -1.01 12.77
CA PHE A 47 -10.55 -1.65 12.11
C PHE A 47 -9.28 -0.82 12.20
N GLY A 48 -8.15 -1.50 12.03
CA GLY A 48 -6.84 -0.90 12.02
C GLY A 48 -6.40 -0.52 10.61
N THR A 49 -5.50 0.47 10.53
CA THR A 49 -4.79 0.79 9.28
C THR A 49 -3.29 0.82 9.51
N MET A 50 -2.52 0.22 8.62
CA MET A 50 -1.08 0.35 8.51
C MET A 50 -0.76 1.25 7.32
N THR A 51 0.16 2.21 7.46
CA THR A 51 0.61 3.06 6.35
C THR A 51 2.10 2.85 6.11
N TYR A 52 2.45 2.43 4.89
CA TYR A 52 3.82 2.38 4.41
C TYR A 52 4.22 3.78 3.92
N ARG A 53 5.34 4.32 4.42
CA ARG A 53 5.92 5.57 3.92
C ARG A 53 7.38 5.41 3.55
N CYS A 54 7.78 6.14 2.50
CA CYS A 54 9.17 6.30 2.12
C CYS A 54 9.59 7.76 2.22
N ASN A 55 10.85 7.97 2.58
CA ASN A 55 11.48 9.28 2.53
C ASN A 55 11.79 9.64 1.06
N SER A 56 11.63 10.92 0.73
CA SER A 56 11.85 11.46 -0.61
C SER A 56 12.31 12.90 -0.51
N ASP A 57 12.75 13.49 -1.63
CA ASP A 57 13.06 14.93 -1.70
C ASP A 57 11.83 15.82 -1.46
N TYR A 58 10.63 15.23 -1.47
CA TYR A 58 9.35 15.89 -1.21
C TYR A 58 8.85 15.64 0.22
N GLY A 59 9.71 15.05 1.08
CA GLY A 59 9.39 14.64 2.44
C GLY A 59 8.91 13.19 2.52
N LEU A 60 8.28 12.86 3.64
CA LEU A 60 7.79 11.51 3.90
C LEU A 60 6.47 11.27 3.17
N LEU A 61 6.48 10.38 2.18
CA LEU A 61 5.34 10.11 1.30
C LEU A 61 4.76 8.71 1.54
N PRO A 62 3.43 8.58 1.71
CA PRO A 62 2.79 7.28 1.78
C PRO A 62 2.63 6.67 0.39
N LEU A 63 2.91 5.38 0.25
CA LEU A 63 2.71 4.65 -1.02
C LEU A 63 1.44 3.80 -1.01
N PHE A 64 1.17 3.12 0.11
CA PHE A 64 -0.08 2.41 0.29
C PHE A 64 -0.50 2.38 1.77
N ARG A 65 -1.79 2.14 1.99
CA ARG A 65 -2.34 1.76 3.28
C ARG A 65 -2.92 0.37 3.21
N LEU A 66 -2.72 -0.42 4.26
CA LEU A 66 -3.34 -1.71 4.47
C LEU A 66 -4.37 -1.60 5.59
N SER A 67 -5.55 -2.17 5.39
CA SER A 67 -6.60 -2.28 6.42
C SER A 67 -6.59 -3.69 7.02
N SER A 68 -6.94 -3.80 8.30
CA SER A 68 -7.08 -5.11 8.98
C SER A 68 -8.29 -5.94 8.48
N HIS A 69 -9.06 -5.43 7.51
CA HIS A 69 -10.08 -6.16 6.75
C HIS A 69 -9.57 -6.69 5.39
N GLY A 70 -8.25 -6.80 5.19
CA GLY A 70 -7.72 -7.36 3.94
C GLY A 70 -7.92 -6.45 2.73
N LYS A 71 -7.98 -5.13 2.95
CA LYS A 71 -8.08 -4.14 1.88
C LYS A 71 -6.82 -3.30 1.76
N ILE A 72 -6.44 -2.96 0.54
CA ILE A 72 -5.31 -2.07 0.24
C ILE A 72 -5.81 -0.77 -0.39
N ASN A 73 -5.14 0.34 -0.09
CA ASN A 73 -5.41 1.64 -0.69
C ASN A 73 -4.09 2.21 -1.21
N LEU A 74 -3.97 2.32 -2.53
CA LEU A 74 -2.82 2.92 -3.19
C LEU A 74 -2.92 4.44 -3.12
N GLN A 75 -1.85 5.10 -2.66
CA GLN A 75 -1.85 6.55 -2.39
C GLN A 75 -1.53 7.39 -3.64
N LEU A 76 -2.05 7.00 -4.79
CA LEU A 76 -1.68 7.59 -6.09
C LEU A 76 -2.19 9.02 -6.25
N ASN A 77 -3.43 9.31 -5.86
CA ASN A 77 -3.98 10.65 -5.90
C ASN A 77 -3.34 11.56 -4.86
N PHE A 78 -3.00 11.02 -3.68
CA PHE A 78 -2.16 11.75 -2.75
C PHE A 78 -0.84 12.17 -3.41
N LEU A 79 -0.15 11.23 -4.08
CA LEU A 79 1.11 11.52 -4.78
C LEU A 79 0.93 12.49 -5.95
N ARG A 80 -0.16 12.39 -6.73
CA ARG A 80 -0.52 13.38 -7.78
C ARG A 80 -0.69 14.78 -7.23
N SER A 81 -1.20 14.91 -6.00
CA SER A 81 -1.37 16.20 -5.32
C SER A 81 -0.06 16.78 -4.80
N LYS A 82 0.98 15.95 -4.66
CA LYS A 82 2.34 16.41 -4.39
C LYS A 82 2.93 16.81 -5.74
N ASN A 83 3.56 17.98 -5.80
CA ASN A 83 4.19 18.52 -7.01
C ASN A 83 5.44 17.70 -7.41
N LEU A 84 5.31 16.39 -7.53
CA LEU A 84 6.33 15.45 -7.96
C LEU A 84 6.70 15.76 -9.41
N HIS A 85 7.95 15.49 -9.76
CA HIS A 85 8.34 15.52 -11.15
C HIS A 85 7.46 14.58 -11.98
N LYS A 86 6.91 15.06 -13.10
CA LYS A 86 5.91 14.33 -13.90
C LYS A 86 6.39 12.94 -14.32
N GLN A 87 7.68 12.79 -14.65
CA GLN A 87 8.26 11.49 -15.03
C GLN A 87 8.31 10.51 -13.86
N VAL A 88 8.61 10.98 -12.64
CA VAL A 88 8.64 10.11 -11.44
C VAL A 88 7.23 9.55 -11.18
N LEU A 89 6.23 10.43 -11.21
CA LEU A 89 4.83 10.02 -11.04
C LEU A 89 4.38 9.07 -12.14
N GLN A 90 4.71 9.34 -13.41
CA GLN A 90 4.37 8.48 -14.53
C GLN A 90 5.02 7.09 -14.42
N ASP A 91 6.30 7.04 -14.06
CA ASP A 91 7.03 5.78 -13.87
C ASP A 91 6.38 4.92 -12.77
N MET A 92 5.94 5.56 -11.68
CA MET A 92 5.22 4.90 -10.60
C MET A 92 3.86 4.38 -11.05
N ILE A 93 3.06 5.20 -11.75
CA ILE A 93 1.75 4.81 -12.28
C ILE A 93 1.89 3.56 -13.17
N ILE A 94 2.79 3.59 -14.16
CA ILE A 94 3.01 2.45 -15.08
C ILE A 94 3.41 1.17 -14.32
N LYS A 95 4.18 1.29 -13.23
CA LYS A 95 4.53 0.13 -12.39
C LYS A 95 3.29 -0.46 -11.71
N PHE A 96 2.37 0.35 -11.22
CA PHE A 96 1.13 -0.16 -10.63
C PHE A 96 0.18 -0.73 -11.70
N GLU A 97 0.03 -0.05 -12.83
CA GLU A 97 -0.80 -0.52 -13.94
C GLU A 97 -0.33 -1.88 -14.46
N SER A 98 0.99 -2.06 -14.64
CA SER A 98 1.56 -3.36 -15.05
C SER A 98 1.43 -4.47 -14.00
N ASN A 99 1.36 -4.14 -12.71
CA ASN A 99 1.18 -5.12 -11.65
C ASN A 99 -0.26 -5.63 -11.55
N PHE A 100 -1.23 -4.74 -11.73
CA PHE A 100 -2.64 -5.06 -11.51
C PHE A 100 -3.44 -5.22 -12.80
N LEU A 101 -2.85 -4.89 -13.95
CA LEU A 101 -3.51 -4.85 -15.26
C LEU A 101 -4.75 -3.94 -15.23
N ARG A 102 -4.61 -2.76 -14.62
CA ARG A 102 -5.66 -1.74 -14.45
C ARG A 102 -5.11 -0.37 -14.85
N ASP A 103 -5.99 0.50 -15.34
CA ASP A 103 -5.62 1.89 -15.65
C ASP A 103 -5.70 2.75 -14.38
N TYR A 104 -4.59 3.42 -14.05
CA TYR A 104 -4.49 4.35 -12.94
C TYR A 104 -4.24 5.74 -13.50
N ASP A 105 -5.10 6.19 -14.40
CA ASP A 105 -5.21 7.59 -14.82
C ASP A 105 -6.19 8.37 -13.90
N GLN A 106 -6.51 9.62 -14.23
CA GLN A 106 -7.41 10.47 -13.43
C GLN A 106 -8.90 10.16 -13.65
N GLU A 107 -9.26 9.51 -14.76
CA GLU A 107 -10.64 9.15 -15.09
C GLU A 107 -11.01 7.81 -14.46
N SER A 108 -10.13 6.82 -14.60
CA SER A 108 -10.28 5.44 -14.11
C SER A 108 -10.02 5.31 -12.61
N TYR A 109 -9.11 6.12 -12.06
CA TYR A 109 -8.78 6.15 -10.62
C TYR A 109 -8.78 7.59 -10.05
N PRO A 110 -9.95 8.24 -9.94
CA PRO A 110 -10.06 9.66 -9.58
C PRO A 110 -9.78 9.94 -8.09
N SER A 111 -9.83 8.91 -7.23
CA SER A 111 -9.62 9.05 -5.79
C SER A 111 -9.05 7.78 -5.16
N ASP A 112 -8.16 7.97 -4.17
CA ASP A 112 -7.55 6.88 -3.40
C ASP A 112 -8.60 6.16 -2.54
N SER A 113 -8.83 4.89 -2.83
CA SER A 113 -9.88 4.10 -2.18
C SER A 113 -9.36 2.74 -1.72
N TYR A 114 -10.04 2.15 -0.74
CA TYR A 114 -9.71 0.81 -0.25
C TYR A 114 -10.36 -0.25 -1.14
N GLU A 115 -9.54 -1.11 -1.71
CA GLU A 115 -9.92 -2.21 -2.58
C GLU A 115 -9.58 -3.55 -1.93
N PRO A 116 -10.41 -4.60 -2.10
CA PRO A 116 -10.10 -5.94 -1.59
C PRO A 116 -8.78 -6.47 -2.18
N LEU A 117 -7.92 -7.04 -1.33
CA LEU A 117 -6.66 -7.63 -1.79
C LEU A 117 -6.89 -8.82 -2.72
N GLU A 118 -7.91 -9.62 -2.45
CA GLU A 118 -8.29 -10.79 -3.25
C GLU A 118 -8.62 -10.45 -4.72
N ASP A 119 -9.08 -9.22 -5.00
CA ASP A 119 -9.37 -8.74 -6.35
C ASP A 119 -8.10 -8.30 -7.12
N LEU A 120 -6.98 -8.13 -6.40
CA LEU A 120 -5.74 -7.56 -6.91
C LEU A 120 -4.59 -8.57 -6.92
N ILE A 121 -4.51 -9.42 -5.90
CA ILE A 121 -3.41 -10.33 -5.63
C ILE A 121 -3.99 -11.70 -5.28
N CYS A 122 -4.00 -12.61 -6.25
CA CYS A 122 -4.47 -13.99 -6.06
C CYS A 122 -3.32 -14.99 -5.91
N THR A 123 -2.07 -14.56 -6.16
CA THR A 123 -0.89 -15.45 -6.20
C THR A 123 0.33 -14.82 -5.53
N ASN A 124 1.19 -15.66 -4.96
CA ASN A 124 2.49 -15.22 -4.41
C ASN A 124 3.37 -14.52 -5.44
N LYS A 125 3.25 -14.88 -6.72
CA LYS A 125 3.96 -14.20 -7.81
C LYS A 125 3.51 -12.75 -7.96
N GLN A 126 2.19 -12.49 -7.92
CA GLN A 126 1.65 -11.13 -7.96
C GLN A 126 2.05 -10.34 -6.71
N LEU A 127 2.01 -10.97 -5.54
CA LEU A 127 2.43 -10.35 -4.28
C LEU A 127 3.90 -9.88 -4.33
N HIS A 128 4.80 -10.77 -4.73
CA HIS A 128 6.23 -10.44 -4.85
C HIS A 128 6.49 -9.41 -5.96
N SER A 129 5.72 -9.45 -7.05
CA SER A 129 5.79 -8.42 -8.09
C SER A 129 5.39 -7.05 -7.54
N PHE A 130 4.32 -6.99 -6.75
CA PHE A 130 3.85 -5.77 -6.11
C PHE A 130 4.90 -5.22 -5.12
N MET A 131 5.48 -6.07 -4.27
CA MET A 131 6.56 -5.66 -3.36
C MET A 131 7.74 -5.04 -4.11
N LYS A 132 8.19 -5.68 -5.21
CA LYS A 132 9.25 -5.12 -6.07
C LYS A 132 8.85 -3.79 -6.73
N ALA A 133 7.58 -3.64 -7.09
CA ALA A 133 7.07 -2.39 -7.62
C ALA A 133 7.15 -1.27 -6.58
N ILE A 134 6.78 -1.55 -5.32
CA ILE A 134 6.92 -0.63 -4.19
C ILE A 134 8.39 -0.25 -3.96
N GLU A 135 9.30 -1.21 -3.92
CA GLU A 135 10.75 -0.92 -3.79
C GLU A 135 11.25 -0.03 -4.93
N GLY A 136 10.83 -0.32 -6.16
CA GLY A 136 11.17 0.50 -7.33
C GLY A 136 10.62 1.92 -7.24
N CYS A 137 9.40 2.10 -6.69
CA CYS A 137 8.82 3.41 -6.43
C CYS A 137 9.61 4.18 -5.36
N THR A 138 9.91 3.52 -4.23
CA THR A 138 10.73 4.09 -3.15
C THR A 138 12.09 4.55 -3.66
N TYR A 139 12.75 3.72 -4.49
CA TYR A 139 14.03 4.09 -5.10
C TYR A 139 13.89 5.32 -6.01
N ARG A 140 12.83 5.38 -6.82
CA ARG A 140 12.59 6.48 -7.75
C ARG A 140 12.26 7.81 -7.05
N LEU A 141 11.62 7.77 -5.89
CA LEU A 141 11.29 8.95 -5.09
C LEU A 141 12.48 9.54 -4.33
N LYS A 142 13.57 8.77 -4.18
CA LYS A 142 14.83 9.22 -3.55
C LYS A 142 15.83 9.84 -4.56
N GLN A 143 15.47 9.91 -5.85
CA GLN A 143 16.27 10.50 -6.93
C GLN A 143 15.70 11.84 -7.38
#